data_AF-A0A537MRY8-F1
#
_entry.id   AF-A0A537MRY8-F1
#
_cell.length_a   1.000
_cell.length_b   1.000
_cell.length_c   1.000
_cell.angle_alpha   90.00
_cell.angle_beta   90.00
_cell.angle_gamma   90.00
#
_symmetry.space_group_name_H-M   'P 1'
#
loop_
_entity.id
_entity.type
_entity.pdbx_description
1 polymer ?
#
loop_
_entity_poly.entity_id
_entity_poly.type
_entity_poly.pdbx_seq_one_letter_code
_entity_poly.pdbx_strand_id
1 'polypeptide(L)'
;MDAPTLNALRQEIDAIDGDLHGLIRRRAALVGEITGAKPAGGLALRPGREAQIMRKRLATHDGGFPAAAVYRMWREMMSAFALMQTPALKVAVCRSTDQPGYWDLARDHFGCQVPMVAYESPAQVLAEVRANPTTVGVVPAPLEADTAPWWPLLAGGDPTLPNVVAQLPFLVMPNARARDITALVLARIEPEESGEDRALISVESQHGFSRNRLA
;
A
#
# COMPACT_ATOMS: atom_id res chain seq x y z
N MET A 1 30.76 30.46 -22.54
CA MET A 1 29.80 30.71 -21.45
C MET A 1 30.51 30.36 -20.17
N ASP A 2 30.69 31.31 -19.26
CA ASP A 2 31.34 31.04 -17.97
C ASP A 2 30.50 30.03 -17.18
N ALA A 3 31.19 29.13 -16.48
CA ALA A 3 30.52 28.16 -15.63
C ALA A 3 29.71 28.89 -14.55
N PRO A 4 28.45 28.49 -14.28
CA PRO A 4 27.66 29.10 -13.24
C PRO A 4 28.39 28.98 -11.89
N THR A 5 28.37 30.05 -11.10
CA THR A 5 28.98 30.02 -9.77
C THR A 5 28.20 29.07 -8.86
N LEU A 6 28.89 28.49 -7.86
CA LEU A 6 28.24 27.63 -6.86
C LEU A 6 27.03 28.30 -6.19
N ASN A 7 27.10 29.61 -5.96
CA ASN A 7 26.01 30.36 -5.36
C ASN A 7 24.80 30.48 -6.28
N ALA A 8 25.03 30.72 -7.58
CA ALA A 8 23.96 30.78 -8.58
C ALA A 8 23.23 29.42 -8.69
N LEU A 9 23.97 28.31 -8.70
CA LEU A 9 23.38 26.96 -8.72
C LEU A 9 22.53 26.67 -7.49
N ARG A 10 22.95 27.13 -6.29
CA ARG A 10 22.16 26.97 -5.06
C ARG A 10 20.86 27.78 -5.09
N GLN A 11 20.91 29.00 -5.59
CA GLN A 11 19.71 29.83 -5.76
C GLN A 11 18.70 29.20 -6.73
N GLU A 12 19.20 28.54 -7.78
CA GLU A 12 18.35 27.79 -8.70
C GLU A 12 17.69 26.58 -8.01
N ILE A 13 18.43 25.85 -7.17
CA ILE A 13 17.87 24.76 -6.35
C ILE A 13 16.79 25.30 -5.38
N ASP A 14 17.06 26.39 -4.68
CA ASP A 14 16.10 26.99 -3.74
C ASP A 14 14.80 27.42 -4.46
N ALA A 15 14.92 27.94 -5.68
CA ALA A 15 13.77 28.28 -6.52
C ALA A 15 12.96 27.03 -6.90
N ILE A 16 13.63 25.96 -7.33
CA ILE A 16 13.01 24.67 -7.66
C ILE A 16 12.31 24.08 -6.43
N ASP A 17 12.94 24.12 -5.25
CA ASP A 17 12.36 23.62 -4.00
C ASP A 17 11.11 24.43 -3.60
N GLY A 18 11.13 25.74 -3.82
CA GLY A 18 9.96 26.61 -3.69
C GLY A 18 8.80 26.19 -4.59
N ASP A 19 9.10 25.90 -5.86
CA ASP A 19 8.11 25.43 -6.84
C ASP A 19 7.57 24.05 -6.48
N LEU A 20 8.42 23.10 -6.07
CA LEU A 20 8.02 21.78 -5.60
C LEU A 20 7.07 21.87 -4.40
N HIS A 21 7.41 22.69 -3.41
CA HIS A 21 6.53 22.93 -2.26
C HIS A 21 5.20 23.59 -2.69
N GLY A 22 5.24 24.53 -3.63
CA GLY A 22 4.05 25.11 -4.26
C GLY A 22 3.14 24.07 -4.91
N LEU A 23 3.72 23.14 -5.68
CA LEU A 23 3.00 22.05 -6.33
C LEU A 23 2.37 21.07 -5.33
N ILE A 24 3.08 20.74 -4.24
CA ILE A 24 2.55 19.89 -3.16
C ILE A 24 1.35 20.56 -2.50
N ARG A 25 1.44 21.87 -2.16
CA ARG A 25 0.33 22.63 -1.58
C ARG A 25 -0.89 22.68 -2.51
N ARG A 26 -0.67 22.93 -3.80
CA ARG A 26 -1.75 22.91 -4.79
C ARG A 26 -2.41 21.53 -4.89
N ARG A 27 -1.61 20.45 -4.87
CA ARG A 27 -2.13 19.08 -4.85
C ARG A 27 -2.96 18.82 -3.60
N ALA A 28 -2.51 19.30 -2.43
CA ALA A 28 -3.26 19.16 -1.18
C ALA A 28 -4.62 19.87 -1.24
N ALA A 29 -4.68 21.10 -1.76
CA ALA A 29 -5.94 21.82 -1.94
C ALA A 29 -6.93 21.02 -2.81
N LEU A 30 -6.47 20.47 -3.94
CA LEU A 30 -7.30 19.63 -4.83
C LEU A 30 -7.78 18.36 -4.13
N VAL A 31 -6.95 17.71 -3.31
CA VAL A 31 -7.35 16.55 -2.52
C VAL A 31 -8.44 16.94 -1.50
N GLY A 32 -8.32 18.13 -0.89
CA GLY A 32 -9.36 18.70 -0.03
C GLY A 32 -10.71 18.85 -0.76
N GLU A 33 -10.69 19.45 -1.96
CA GLU A 33 -11.88 19.61 -2.81
C GLU A 33 -12.50 18.25 -3.19
N ILE A 34 -11.68 17.28 -3.61
CA ILE A 34 -12.13 15.91 -3.92
C ILE A 34 -12.80 15.27 -2.71
N THR A 35 -12.29 15.53 -1.51
CA THR A 35 -12.82 14.95 -0.27
C THR A 35 -14.16 15.58 0.10
N GLY A 36 -14.30 16.90 -0.05
CA GLY A 36 -15.57 17.61 0.15
C GLY A 36 -16.66 17.21 -0.86
N ALA A 37 -16.28 16.77 -2.06
CA ALA A 37 -17.22 16.33 -3.09
C ALA A 37 -17.67 14.86 -2.97
N LYS A 38 -16.96 14.05 -2.18
CA LYS A 38 -17.30 12.63 -1.98
C LYS A 38 -18.28 12.45 -0.82
N PRO A 39 -19.19 11.47 -0.88
CA PRO A 39 -19.99 11.10 0.29
C PRO A 39 -19.09 10.68 1.44
N ALA A 40 -19.51 11.00 2.66
CA ALA A 40 -18.76 10.64 3.86
C ALA A 40 -18.73 9.11 4.04
N GLY A 41 -17.54 8.57 4.33
CA GLY A 41 -17.33 7.17 4.67
C GLY A 41 -16.43 6.42 3.68
N GLY A 42 -15.84 5.33 4.16
CA GLY A 42 -14.95 4.46 3.40
C GLY A 42 -13.48 4.87 3.41
N LEU A 43 -12.64 3.98 2.87
CA LEU A 43 -11.21 4.21 2.69
C LEU A 43 -10.97 5.05 1.43
N ALA A 44 -10.15 6.09 1.55
CA ALA A 44 -9.71 6.88 0.40
C ALA A 44 -8.61 6.20 -0.44
N LEU A 45 -8.05 5.09 0.05
CA LEU A 45 -7.05 4.29 -0.65
C LEU A 45 -7.59 3.80 -2.00
N ARG A 46 -6.76 3.91 -3.04
CA ARG A 46 -7.08 3.41 -4.39
C ARG A 46 -5.92 2.59 -4.94
N PRO A 47 -5.70 1.36 -4.44
CA PRO A 47 -4.49 0.59 -4.74
C PRO A 47 -4.22 0.39 -6.22
N GLY A 48 -5.25 0.08 -7.03
CA GLY A 48 -5.11 -0.08 -8.48
C GLY A 48 -4.66 1.21 -9.18
N ARG A 49 -5.32 2.34 -8.88
CA ARG A 49 -4.90 3.66 -9.37
C ARG A 49 -3.49 4.05 -8.91
N GLU A 50 -3.15 3.79 -7.66
CA GLU A 50 -1.82 4.09 -7.09
C GLU A 50 -0.72 3.30 -7.80
N ALA A 51 -0.96 2.01 -8.04
CA ALA A 51 -0.07 1.14 -8.82
C ALA A 51 0.13 1.68 -10.24
N GLN A 52 -0.92 2.06 -10.95
CA GLN A 52 -0.82 2.66 -12.29
C GLN A 52 0.00 3.96 -12.30
N ILE A 53 -0.25 4.86 -11.35
CA ILE A 53 0.53 6.10 -11.23
C ILE A 53 2.00 5.78 -10.98
N MET A 54 2.28 4.85 -10.07
CA MET A 54 3.65 4.48 -9.72
C MET A 54 4.40 3.84 -10.89
N ARG A 55 3.79 2.85 -11.57
CA ARG A 55 4.36 2.22 -12.77
C ARG A 55 4.65 3.27 -13.84
N LYS A 56 3.68 4.16 -14.12
CA LYS A 56 3.87 5.25 -15.09
C LYS A 56 5.05 6.14 -14.72
N ARG A 57 5.16 6.55 -13.45
CA ARG A 57 6.25 7.43 -12.99
C ARG A 57 7.61 6.76 -13.13
N LEU A 58 7.73 5.50 -12.74
CA LEU A 58 8.96 4.74 -12.86
C LEU A 58 9.34 4.46 -14.32
N ALA A 59 8.36 4.18 -15.19
CA ALA A 59 8.60 3.94 -16.60
C ALA A 59 9.05 5.19 -17.37
N THR A 60 8.60 6.37 -16.95
CA THR A 60 9.00 7.66 -17.55
C THR A 60 10.17 8.33 -16.85
N HIS A 61 10.76 7.69 -15.83
CA HIS A 61 11.84 8.29 -15.05
C HIS A 61 13.15 8.24 -15.82
N ASP A 62 13.83 9.39 -15.90
CA ASP A 62 15.11 9.56 -16.57
C ASP A 62 16.08 10.41 -15.73
N GLY A 63 17.30 10.58 -16.23
CA GLY A 63 18.34 11.36 -15.57
C GLY A 63 19.03 10.65 -14.39
N GLY A 64 19.78 11.42 -13.60
CA GLY A 64 20.69 10.91 -12.57
C GLY A 64 20.06 10.64 -11.20
N PHE A 65 18.78 10.98 -10.99
CA PHE A 65 18.14 10.80 -9.70
C PHE A 65 17.74 9.32 -9.46
N PRO A 66 17.92 8.73 -8.26
CA PRO A 66 17.63 7.32 -8.05
C PRO A 66 16.14 6.98 -8.16
N ALA A 67 15.78 5.99 -9.00
CA ALA A 67 14.39 5.56 -9.18
C ALA A 67 13.70 5.10 -7.88
N ALA A 68 14.45 4.45 -6.98
CA ALA A 68 13.96 4.08 -5.66
C ALA A 68 13.58 5.31 -4.80
N ALA A 69 14.28 6.43 -4.94
CA ALA A 69 13.93 7.67 -4.24
C ALA A 69 12.66 8.29 -4.82
N VAL A 70 12.48 8.27 -6.15
CA VAL A 70 11.23 8.67 -6.80
C VAL A 70 10.05 7.86 -6.26
N TYR A 71 10.18 6.54 -6.23
CA TYR A 71 9.16 5.66 -5.65
C TYR A 71 8.80 6.07 -4.22
N ARG A 72 9.81 6.26 -3.35
CA ARG A 72 9.59 6.64 -1.94
C ARG A 72 8.87 7.97 -1.78
N MET A 73 9.28 8.99 -2.54
CA MET A 73 8.66 10.31 -2.51
C MET A 73 7.18 10.24 -2.91
N TRP A 74 6.86 9.53 -4.00
CA TRP A 74 5.47 9.37 -4.43
C TRP A 74 4.65 8.52 -3.47
N ARG A 75 5.22 7.43 -2.94
CA ARG A 75 4.53 6.53 -2.02
C ARG A 75 4.17 7.25 -0.72
N GLU A 76 5.13 7.96 -0.12
CA GLU A 76 4.89 8.76 1.08
C GLU A 76 3.81 9.82 0.85
N MET A 77 3.91 10.55 -0.26
CA MET A 77 2.96 11.60 -0.61
C MET A 77 1.54 11.04 -0.81
N MET A 78 1.38 9.90 -1.49
CA MET A 78 0.09 9.25 -1.65
C MET A 78 -0.49 8.78 -0.30
N SER A 79 0.33 8.21 0.58
CA SER A 79 -0.11 7.74 1.90
C SER A 79 -0.54 8.89 2.81
N ALA A 80 0.20 10.01 2.80
CA ALA A 80 -0.17 11.23 3.52
C ALA A 80 -1.53 11.78 3.03
N PHE A 81 -1.77 11.79 1.71
CA PHE A 81 -3.07 12.19 1.19
C PHE A 81 -4.18 11.20 1.54
N ALA A 82 -3.95 9.89 1.50
CA ALA A 82 -4.95 8.92 1.94
C ALA A 82 -5.36 9.16 3.41
N LEU A 83 -4.40 9.46 4.30
CA LEU A 83 -4.68 9.81 5.69
C LEU A 83 -5.43 11.16 5.82
N MET A 84 -5.06 12.16 5.03
CA MET A 84 -5.77 13.45 4.99
C MET A 84 -7.25 13.28 4.60
N GLN A 85 -7.55 12.36 3.67
CA GLN A 85 -8.91 12.08 3.21
C GLN A 85 -9.68 11.16 4.16
N THR A 86 -8.98 10.27 4.88
CA THR A 86 -9.55 9.35 5.86
C THR A 86 -8.76 9.46 7.18
N PRO A 87 -9.05 10.46 8.05
CA PRO A 87 -8.29 10.65 9.29
C PRO A 87 -8.33 9.47 10.27
N ALA A 88 -9.36 8.62 10.17
CA ALA A 88 -9.50 7.38 10.94
C ALA A 88 -8.78 6.17 10.30
N LEU A 89 -7.96 6.38 9.27
CA LEU A 89 -7.16 5.34 8.62
C LEU A 89 -6.14 4.78 9.61
N LYS A 90 -6.14 3.46 9.78
CA LYS A 90 -5.14 2.72 10.55
C LYS A 90 -4.72 1.44 9.82
N VAL A 91 -3.51 0.98 10.09
CA VAL A 91 -2.97 -0.28 9.54
C VAL A 91 -2.85 -1.30 10.66
N ALA A 92 -3.63 -2.39 10.58
CA ALA A 92 -3.48 -3.57 11.42
C ALA A 92 -2.42 -4.49 10.79
N VAL A 93 -1.31 -4.74 11.49
CA VAL A 93 -0.18 -5.51 10.97
C VAL A 93 -0.05 -6.81 11.73
N CYS A 94 -0.12 -7.93 11.02
CA CYS A 94 0.23 -9.23 11.58
C CYS A 94 1.74 -9.27 11.78
N ARG A 95 2.17 -9.20 13.03
CA ARG A 95 3.57 -9.23 13.43
C ARG A 95 3.81 -10.53 14.17
N SER A 96 4.23 -11.55 13.44
CA SER A 96 4.81 -12.75 14.07
C SER A 96 6.08 -12.34 14.84
N THR A 97 6.27 -12.91 16.03
CA THR A 97 7.45 -12.64 16.87
C THR A 97 8.76 -12.91 16.14
N ASP A 98 8.74 -13.86 15.22
CA ASP A 98 9.94 -14.37 14.55
C ASP A 98 10.22 -13.64 13.22
N GLN A 99 9.29 -12.78 12.78
CA GLN A 99 9.37 -12.10 11.49
C GLN A 99 8.95 -10.62 11.60
N PRO A 100 9.79 -9.76 12.22
CA PRO A 100 9.48 -8.34 12.40
C PRO A 100 9.40 -7.55 11.07
N GLY A 101 9.87 -8.13 9.97
CA GLY A 101 9.91 -7.48 8.65
C GLY A 101 8.55 -7.01 8.12
N TYR A 102 7.43 -7.61 8.54
CA TYR A 102 6.09 -7.16 8.12
C TYR A 102 5.78 -5.74 8.57
N TRP A 103 6.30 -5.33 9.72
CA TRP A 103 6.18 -3.96 10.18
C TRP A 103 6.93 -3.00 9.25
N ASP A 104 8.13 -3.36 8.83
CA ASP A 104 8.92 -2.54 7.91
C ASP A 104 8.28 -2.49 6.52
N LEU A 105 7.72 -3.60 6.00
CA LEU A 105 6.95 -3.60 4.75
C LEU A 105 5.73 -2.68 4.81
N ALA A 106 4.98 -2.75 5.92
CA ALA A 106 3.80 -1.92 6.11
C ALA A 106 4.20 -0.44 6.20
N ARG A 107 5.25 -0.09 6.96
CA ARG A 107 5.78 1.29 7.01
C ARG A 107 6.28 1.74 5.62
N ASP A 108 6.91 0.85 4.87
CA ASP A 108 7.43 1.18 3.56
C ASP A 108 6.29 1.50 2.58
N HIS A 109 5.12 0.88 2.72
CA HIS A 109 3.98 1.14 1.87
C HIS A 109 3.08 2.28 2.36
N PHE A 110 2.72 2.30 3.64
CA PHE A 110 1.75 3.25 4.22
C PHE A 110 2.41 4.51 4.78
N GLY A 111 3.72 4.66 4.64
CA GLY A 111 4.47 5.84 5.05
C GLY A 111 4.66 5.93 6.56
N CYS A 112 5.14 7.08 7.02
CA CYS A 112 5.51 7.26 8.43
C CYS A 112 4.39 7.85 9.31
N GLN A 113 3.30 8.35 8.70
CA GLN A 113 2.25 9.08 9.41
C GLN A 113 1.02 8.24 9.75
N VAL A 114 0.74 7.18 8.99
CA VAL A 114 -0.46 6.36 9.21
C VAL A 114 -0.26 5.51 10.49
N PRO A 115 -1.16 5.58 11.48
CA PRO A 115 -1.07 4.76 12.68
C PRO A 115 -1.04 3.26 12.36
N MET A 116 -0.10 2.53 12.98
CA MET A 116 0.05 1.09 12.82
C MET A 116 -0.17 0.39 14.16
N VAL A 117 -0.92 -0.71 14.16
CA VAL A 117 -1.21 -1.54 15.33
C VAL A 117 -0.77 -2.97 15.06
N ALA A 118 0.02 -3.54 15.97
CA ALA A 118 0.50 -4.91 15.84
C ALA A 118 -0.53 -5.90 16.38
N TYR A 119 -0.72 -7.00 15.65
CA TYR A 119 -1.51 -8.16 16.03
C TYR A 119 -0.66 -9.43 15.92
N GLU A 120 -1.00 -10.45 16.70
CA GLU A 120 -0.21 -11.69 16.80
C GLU A 120 -0.56 -12.71 15.71
N SER A 121 -1.74 -12.58 15.09
CA SER A 121 -2.16 -13.49 14.02
C SER A 121 -2.90 -12.80 12.87
N PRO A 122 -2.88 -13.38 11.66
CA PRO A 122 -3.67 -12.88 10.53
C PRO A 122 -5.18 -12.88 10.81
N ALA A 123 -5.67 -13.83 11.62
CA ALA A 123 -7.07 -13.90 12.00
C ALA A 123 -7.52 -12.69 12.84
N GLN A 124 -6.66 -12.22 13.76
CA GLN A 124 -6.92 -10.99 14.52
C GLN A 124 -6.93 -9.75 13.63
N VAL A 125 -5.98 -9.64 12.68
CA VAL A 125 -5.97 -8.57 11.68
C VAL A 125 -7.25 -8.57 10.86
N LEU A 126 -7.69 -9.75 10.41
CA LEU A 126 -8.92 -9.89 9.64
C LEU A 126 -10.15 -9.44 10.43
N ALA A 127 -10.26 -9.83 11.70
CA ALA A 127 -11.34 -9.41 12.58
C ALA A 127 -11.36 -7.89 12.77
N GLU A 128 -10.19 -7.27 12.93
CA GLU A 128 -10.05 -5.82 13.05
C GLU A 128 -10.54 -5.09 11.78
N VAL A 129 -10.09 -5.54 10.60
CA VAL A 129 -10.48 -4.96 9.31
C VAL A 129 -11.98 -5.13 9.06
N ARG A 130 -12.55 -6.28 9.43
CA ARG A 130 -13.98 -6.53 9.32
C ARG A 130 -14.79 -5.56 10.18
N ALA A 131 -14.39 -5.39 11.44
CA ALA A 131 -15.05 -4.51 12.39
C ALA A 131 -14.92 -3.02 12.04
N ASN A 132 -13.82 -2.62 11.38
CA ASN A 132 -13.49 -1.21 11.16
C ASN A 132 -13.30 -0.91 9.66
N PRO A 133 -14.28 -0.30 8.95
CA PRO A 133 -14.21 -0.07 7.51
C PRO A 133 -13.10 0.88 7.06
N THR A 134 -12.50 1.65 7.97
CA THR A 134 -11.34 2.53 7.71
C THR A 134 -10.00 1.87 8.03
N THR A 135 -9.98 0.57 8.31
CA THR A 135 -8.75 -0.17 8.64
C THR A 135 -8.27 -0.99 7.46
N VAL A 136 -6.98 -0.94 7.22
CA VAL A 136 -6.26 -1.82 6.30
C VAL A 136 -5.50 -2.87 7.09
N GLY A 137 -5.54 -4.11 6.64
CA GLY A 137 -4.78 -5.22 7.22
C GLY A 137 -3.54 -5.51 6.39
N VAL A 138 -2.44 -5.88 7.05
CA VAL A 138 -1.24 -6.43 6.42
C VAL A 138 -0.99 -7.80 7.03
N VAL A 139 -1.08 -8.84 6.21
CA VAL A 139 -0.91 -10.23 6.63
C VAL A 139 0.14 -10.93 5.78
N PRO A 140 0.89 -11.91 6.32
CA PRO A 140 1.73 -12.80 5.54
C PRO A 140 0.99 -13.37 4.33
N ALA A 141 1.66 -13.45 3.18
CA ALA A 141 1.16 -14.27 2.09
C ALA A 141 0.99 -15.72 2.57
N PRO A 142 -0.12 -16.40 2.20
CA PRO A 142 -0.38 -17.74 2.67
C PRO A 142 0.67 -18.72 2.14
N LEU A 143 1.14 -19.61 3.00
CA LEU A 143 2.06 -20.68 2.66
C LEU A 143 1.36 -22.03 2.72
N GLU A 144 1.83 -22.98 1.91
CA GLU A 144 1.29 -24.33 1.92
C GLU A 144 1.46 -25.03 3.28
N ALA A 145 2.57 -24.72 3.98
CA ALA A 145 2.88 -25.30 5.28
C ALA A 145 2.12 -24.64 6.45
N ASP A 146 1.25 -23.65 6.19
CA ASP A 146 0.48 -22.99 7.24
C ASP A 146 -0.44 -23.99 7.95
N THR A 147 -0.22 -24.20 9.25
CA THR A 147 -1.05 -25.10 10.07
C THR A 147 -2.43 -24.51 10.38
N ALA A 148 -2.57 -23.19 10.31
CA ALA A 148 -3.80 -22.45 10.49
C ALA A 148 -3.95 -21.40 9.37
N PRO A 149 -4.34 -21.81 8.15
CA PRO A 149 -4.47 -20.89 7.02
C PRO A 149 -5.59 -19.88 7.31
N TRP A 150 -5.30 -18.60 7.11
CA TRP A 150 -6.25 -17.51 7.38
C TRP A 150 -7.14 -17.20 6.17
N TRP A 151 -6.67 -17.49 4.95
CA TRP A 151 -7.39 -17.16 3.71
C TRP A 151 -8.78 -17.80 3.57
N PRO A 152 -9.11 -18.98 4.16
CA PRO A 152 -10.48 -19.50 4.12
C PRO A 152 -11.46 -18.59 4.86
N LEU A 153 -11.00 -17.77 5.80
CA LEU A 153 -11.85 -16.80 6.49
C LEU A 153 -12.31 -15.65 5.58
N LEU A 154 -11.69 -15.49 4.41
CA LEU A 154 -12.17 -14.60 3.35
C LEU A 154 -13.23 -15.26 2.46
N ALA A 155 -13.36 -16.59 2.50
CA ALA A 155 -14.32 -17.30 1.67
C ALA A 155 -15.73 -17.09 2.27
N GLY A 156 -16.58 -16.37 1.54
CA GLY A 156 -17.95 -16.12 1.93
C GLY A 156 -18.58 -14.97 1.18
N GLY A 157 -19.90 -14.79 1.32
CA GLY A 157 -20.67 -13.70 0.70
C GLY A 157 -20.99 -12.54 1.65
N ASP A 158 -20.38 -12.49 2.84
CA ASP A 158 -20.65 -11.42 3.81
C ASP A 158 -20.00 -10.09 3.33
N PRO A 159 -20.77 -9.01 3.15
CA PRO A 159 -20.28 -7.73 2.64
C PRO A 159 -19.29 -7.01 3.59
N THR A 160 -19.11 -7.51 4.81
CA THR A 160 -18.11 -7.02 5.76
C THR A 160 -16.75 -7.69 5.59
N LEU A 161 -16.66 -8.79 4.83
CA LEU A 161 -15.39 -9.43 4.52
C LEU A 161 -14.52 -8.50 3.67
N PRO A 162 -13.23 -8.35 4.00
CA PRO A 162 -12.32 -7.57 3.19
C PRO A 162 -11.86 -8.34 1.96
N ASN A 163 -11.40 -7.60 0.97
CA ASN A 163 -10.72 -8.12 -0.21
C ASN A 163 -9.20 -8.01 -0.05
N VAL A 164 -8.46 -8.85 -0.77
CA VAL A 164 -7.04 -8.62 -1.03
C VAL A 164 -6.93 -7.52 -2.09
N VAL A 165 -6.32 -6.38 -1.73
CA VAL A 165 -6.30 -5.18 -2.59
C VAL A 165 -4.90 -4.80 -3.06
N ALA A 166 -3.85 -5.38 -2.47
CA ALA A 166 -2.47 -5.21 -2.91
C ALA A 166 -1.57 -6.33 -2.38
N GLN A 167 -0.40 -6.48 -3.02
CA GLN A 167 0.72 -7.29 -2.55
C GLN A 167 1.90 -6.38 -2.18
N LEU A 168 2.60 -6.70 -1.08
CA LEU A 168 3.81 -6.00 -0.63
C LEU A 168 5.04 -6.92 -0.69
N PRO A 169 6.24 -6.36 -0.96
CA PRO A 169 6.49 -4.98 -1.37
C PRO A 169 6.04 -4.72 -2.81
N PHE A 170 5.64 -3.48 -3.13
CA PHE A 170 5.41 -3.06 -4.52
C PHE A 170 6.73 -2.89 -5.27
N LEU A 171 7.74 -2.33 -4.60
CA LEU A 171 9.12 -2.19 -5.09
C LEU A 171 10.06 -2.67 -3.99
N VAL A 172 11.01 -3.55 -4.33
CA VAL A 172 12.04 -4.00 -3.39
C VAL A 172 13.03 -2.86 -3.15
N MET A 173 13.10 -2.36 -1.92
CA MET A 173 13.99 -1.26 -1.56
C MET A 173 15.43 -1.77 -1.29
N PRO A 174 16.49 -1.04 -1.72
CA PRO A 174 17.87 -1.48 -1.53
C PRO A 174 18.26 -1.75 -0.06
N ASN A 175 17.70 -0.95 0.86
CA ASN A 175 17.92 -1.05 2.31
C ASN A 175 16.79 -1.78 3.06
N ALA A 176 15.91 -2.51 2.35
CA ALA A 176 14.85 -3.27 2.99
C ALA A 176 15.43 -4.35 3.91
N ARG A 177 14.94 -4.37 5.16
CA ARG A 177 15.21 -5.45 6.13
C ARG A 177 14.35 -6.68 5.85
N ALA A 178 13.15 -6.44 5.33
CA ALA A 178 12.18 -7.42 4.89
C ALA A 178 12.57 -8.03 3.52
N ARG A 179 13.71 -8.70 3.43
CA ARG A 179 14.08 -9.45 2.21
C ARG A 179 13.30 -10.76 2.15
N ASP A 180 12.88 -11.11 0.95
CA ASP A 180 12.23 -12.40 0.63
C ASP A 180 10.92 -12.68 1.37
N ILE A 181 10.31 -11.66 1.98
CA ILE A 181 8.98 -11.79 2.58
C ILE A 181 7.95 -11.04 1.72
N THR A 182 6.78 -11.66 1.60
CA THR A 182 5.62 -11.09 0.90
C THR A 182 4.46 -10.96 1.87
N ALA A 183 3.73 -9.85 1.78
CA ALA A 183 2.49 -9.64 2.50
C ALA A 183 1.33 -9.34 1.54
N LEU A 184 0.12 -9.66 1.97
CA LEU A 184 -1.12 -9.24 1.32
C LEU A 184 -1.76 -8.12 2.14
N VAL A 185 -2.31 -7.14 1.44
CA VAL A 185 -3.06 -6.04 2.03
C VAL A 185 -4.55 -6.36 1.94
N LEU A 186 -5.23 -6.33 3.08
CA LEU A 186 -6.66 -6.57 3.23
C LEU A 186 -7.40 -5.25 3.45
N ALA A 187 -8.49 -5.00 2.75
CA ALA A 187 -9.31 -3.81 2.95
C ALA A 187 -10.77 -4.05 2.59
N ARG A 188 -11.69 -3.32 3.23
CA ARG A 188 -13.13 -3.33 2.89
C ARG A 188 -13.44 -2.38 1.74
N ILE A 189 -12.77 -2.59 0.61
CA ILE A 189 -12.99 -1.89 -0.66
C ILE A 189 -12.99 -2.90 -1.79
N GLU A 190 -13.65 -2.54 -2.89
CA GLU A 190 -13.56 -3.31 -4.12
C GLU A 190 -12.17 -3.09 -4.75
N PRO A 191 -11.44 -4.16 -5.14
CA PRO A 191 -10.19 -4.02 -5.88
C PRO A 191 -10.43 -3.30 -7.21
N GLU A 192 -9.57 -2.34 -7.53
CA GLU A 192 -9.57 -1.67 -8.82
C GLU A 192 -8.54 -2.34 -9.75
N GLU A 193 -8.83 -2.42 -11.04
CA GLU A 193 -7.85 -2.89 -12.03
C GLU A 193 -6.58 -2.04 -12.02
N SER A 194 -5.42 -2.68 -11.93
CA SER A 194 -4.10 -2.03 -12.01
C SER A 194 -3.38 -2.31 -13.33
N GLY A 195 -3.84 -3.29 -14.12
CA GLY A 195 -3.31 -3.67 -15.42
C GLY A 195 -2.26 -4.80 -15.40
N GLU A 196 -1.68 -5.10 -14.24
CA GLU A 196 -0.83 -6.29 -14.02
C GLU A 196 -1.32 -7.00 -12.74
N ASP A 197 -2.60 -7.35 -12.75
CA ASP A 197 -3.29 -7.88 -11.58
C ASP A 197 -3.08 -9.37 -11.41
N ARG A 198 -3.04 -9.82 -10.15
CA ARG A 198 -3.06 -11.24 -9.78
C ARG A 198 -4.35 -11.53 -9.05
N ALA A 199 -5.21 -12.33 -9.66
CA ALA A 199 -6.44 -12.79 -9.02
C ALA A 199 -6.15 -13.97 -8.08
N LEU A 200 -6.77 -13.95 -6.90
CA LEU A 200 -6.81 -15.08 -5.97
C LEU A 200 -8.20 -15.68 -6.02
N ILE A 201 -8.29 -17.00 -6.14
CA ILE A 201 -9.56 -17.74 -6.22
C ILE A 201 -9.59 -18.74 -5.08
N SER A 202 -10.67 -18.68 -4.29
CA SER A 202 -10.99 -19.72 -3.31
C SER A 202 -12.04 -20.65 -3.91
N VAL A 203 -11.82 -21.96 -3.81
CA VAL A 203 -12.76 -22.98 -4.27
C VAL A 203 -13.14 -23.86 -3.10
N GLU A 204 -14.42 -23.85 -2.74
CA GLU A 204 -15.00 -24.77 -1.77
C GLU A 204 -15.63 -25.96 -2.51
N SER A 205 -15.41 -27.17 -1.98
CA SER A 205 -15.97 -28.39 -2.55
C SER A 205 -16.56 -29.29 -1.49
N GLN A 206 -17.72 -29.88 -1.80
CA GLN A 206 -18.37 -30.90 -0.96
C GLN A 206 -17.58 -32.21 -0.88
N HIS A 207 -16.75 -32.51 -1.89
CA HIS A 207 -15.92 -33.71 -1.95
C HIS A 207 -14.44 -33.32 -2.10
N GLY A 208 -13.54 -34.03 -1.41
CA GLY A 208 -12.11 -33.75 -1.48
C GLY A 208 -11.58 -33.79 -2.91
N PHE A 209 -10.93 -32.71 -3.35
CA PHE A 209 -10.23 -32.66 -4.63
C PHE A 209 -8.74 -32.94 -4.43
N SER A 210 -8.18 -33.79 -5.28
CA SER A 210 -6.72 -33.94 -5.38
C SER A 210 -6.15 -32.74 -6.13
N ARG A 211 -5.14 -32.06 -5.57
CA ARG A 211 -4.46 -30.92 -6.22
C ARG A 211 -3.94 -31.23 -7.62
N ASN A 212 -3.48 -32.47 -7.87
CA ASN A 212 -3.03 -32.90 -9.20
C ASN A 212 -4.11 -32.81 -10.29
N ARG A 213 -5.40 -32.66 -9.93
CA ARG A 213 -6.50 -32.49 -10.88
C ARG A 213 -6.84 -31.02 -11.17
N LEU A 214 -6.20 -30.07 -10.49
CA LEU A 214 -6.37 -28.62 -10.67
C LEU A 214 -5.24 -27.99 -11.50
N ALA A 215 -4.18 -28.75 -11.81
CA ALA A 215 -3.03 -28.31 -12.59
C ALA A 215 -3.25 -28.43 -14.10
#